data_AF-G9ZC05-F1
#
_entry.id   AF-G9ZC05-F1
#
_cell.length_a   1.000
_cell.length_b   1.000
_cell.length_c   1.000
_cell.angle_alpha   90.00
_cell.angle_beta   90.00
_cell.angle_gamma   90.00
#
_symmetry.space_group_name_H-M   'P 1'
#
loop_
_entity.id
_entity.type
_entity.pdbx_description
1 polymer ?
#
loop_
_entity_poly.entity_id
_entity_poly.type
_entity_poly.pdbx_seq_one_letter_code
_entity_poly.pdbx_strand_id
1 'polypeptide(L)' 'MVLYDARSKRALTVTAIERETNAPYTQAIAALREKGVVIQSIICDGKSGLLGAFLDICANFTKLKIIVRHLSRKP' A
#
# COMPACT_ATOMS: atom_id res chain seq x y z
N MET A 1 -3.82 -3.33 -8.80
CA MET A 1 -3.58 -2.48 -7.61
C MET A 1 -4.89 -2.07 -6.99
N VAL A 2 -4.92 -2.10 -5.67
CA VAL A 2 -6.06 -1.59 -4.89
C VAL A 2 -5.51 -0.59 -3.89
N LEU A 3 -6.10 0.61 -3.85
CA LEU A 3 -5.90 1.56 -2.78
C LEU A 3 -7.09 1.47 -1.84
N TYR A 4 -6.82 1.23 -0.58
CA TYR A 4 -7.82 1.00 0.45
C TYR A 4 -7.59 1.95 1.61
N ASP A 5 -8.62 2.68 2.00
CA ASP A 5 -8.60 3.47 3.22
C ASP A 5 -8.91 2.57 4.41
N ALA A 6 -7.90 2.33 5.25
CA ALA A 6 -8.03 1.54 6.47
C ALA A 6 -8.94 2.21 7.52
N ARG A 7 -9.05 3.54 7.53
CA ARG A 7 -9.88 4.29 8.49
C ARG A 7 -11.34 4.22 8.12
N SER A 8 -11.69 4.53 6.87
CA SER A 8 -13.08 4.47 6.41
C SER A 8 -13.52 3.06 6.00
N LYS A 9 -12.60 2.10 5.93
CA LYS A 9 -12.81 0.74 5.43
C LYS A 9 -13.36 0.68 4.00
N ARG A 10 -12.97 1.62 3.14
CA ARG A 10 -13.46 1.72 1.75
C ARG A 10 -12.32 1.57 0.75
N ALA A 11 -12.63 0.92 -0.38
CA ALA A 11 -11.75 0.95 -1.53
C ALA A 11 -11.82 2.34 -2.17
N LEU A 12 -10.67 3.02 -2.26
CA LEU A 12 -10.54 4.31 -2.93
C LEU A 12 -10.35 4.13 -4.44
N THR A 13 -9.63 3.09 -4.84
CA THR A 13 -9.37 2.80 -6.26
C THR A 13 -9.08 1.31 -6.45
N VAL A 14 -9.65 0.73 -7.51
CA VAL A 14 -9.37 -0.64 -7.94
C VAL A 14 -9.01 -0.58 -9.42
N THR A 15 -7.80 -1.00 -9.75
CA THR A 15 -7.30 -0.96 -11.12
C THR A 15 -6.56 -2.25 -11.43
N ALA A 16 -6.97 -2.95 -12.49
CA ALA A 16 -6.19 -4.05 -13.02
C ALA A 16 -4.91 -3.48 -13.65
N ILE A 17 -3.75 -4.01 -13.26
CA ILE A 17 -2.47 -3.63 -13.87
C ILE A 17 -1.83 -4.91 -14.36
N GLU A 18 -1.36 -4.91 -15.60
CA GLU A 18 -0.69 -6.06 -16.20
C GLU A 18 0.72 -6.28 -15.63
N ARG A 19 1.41 -5.20 -15.28
CA ARG A 19 2.75 -5.25 -14.68
C ARG A 19 2.83 -4.32 -13.48
N GLU A 20 3.36 -4.85 -12.38
CA GLU A 20 3.60 -4.07 -11.18
C GLU A 20 4.84 -3.18 -11.37
N THR A 21 4.60 -1.89 -11.57
CA THR A 21 5.62 -0.84 -11.67
C THR A 21 5.28 0.30 -10.70
N ASN A 22 6.24 1.19 -10.40
CA ASN A 22 6.02 2.28 -9.44
C ASN A 22 5.12 3.40 -9.98
N ALA A 23 5.05 3.59 -11.31
CA ALA A 23 4.29 4.65 -11.96
C ALA A 23 2.80 4.74 -11.56
N PRO A 24 2.00 3.63 -11.60
CA PRO A 24 0.59 3.68 -11.20
C PRO A 24 0.39 4.08 -9.73
N TYR A 25 1.33 3.72 -8.83
CA TYR A 25 1.26 4.11 -7.42
C TYR A 25 1.45 5.62 -7.25
N THR A 26 2.47 6.19 -7.90
CA THR A 26 2.73 7.64 -7.86
C THR A 26 1.56 8.44 -8.41
N GLN A 27 1.00 8.02 -9.55
CA GLN A 27 -0.14 8.69 -10.15
C GLN A 27 -1.38 8.64 -9.24
N ALA A 28 -1.66 7.49 -8.63
CA ALA A 28 -2.83 7.35 -7.77
C ALA A 28 -2.68 8.15 -6.47
N ILE A 29 -1.47 8.23 -5.90
CA ILE A 29 -1.20 9.06 -4.72
C ILE A 29 -1.31 10.55 -5.05
N ALA A 30 -0.81 10.99 -6.21
CA ALA A 30 -0.99 12.36 -6.66
C ALA A 30 -2.48 12.71 -6.79
N ALA A 31 -3.27 11.84 -7.43
CA ALA A 31 -4.72 12.03 -7.56
C ALA A 31 -5.45 12.09 -6.20
N LEU A 32 -4.98 11.35 -5.18
CA LEU A 32 -5.54 11.44 -3.83
C LEU A 32 -5.19 12.77 -3.16
N ARG A 33 -3.96 13.26 -3.32
CA ARG A 33 -3.52 14.57 -2.79
C ARG A 33 -4.28 15.72 -3.44
N GLU A 34 -4.49 15.68 -4.75
CA GLU A 34 -5.31 16.67 -5.47
C GLU A 34 -6.76 16.72 -4.96
N LYS A 35 -7.31 15.56 -4.53
CA LYS A 35 -8.63 15.48 -3.90
C LYS A 35 -8.65 15.96 -2.44
N GLY A 36 -7.52 16.45 -1.91
CA GLY A 36 -7.39 16.91 -0.53
C GLY A 36 -7.27 15.78 0.50
N VAL A 37 -6.99 14.54 0.08
CA VAL A 37 -6.81 13.42 1.00
C VAL A 37 -5.43 13.53 1.67
N VAL A 38 -5.42 13.70 2.98
CA VAL A 38 -4.21 13.69 3.80
C VAL A 38 -3.81 12.24 4.07
N ILE A 39 -2.72 11.81 3.46
CA ILE A 39 -2.17 10.46 3.63
C ILE A 39 -1.22 10.46 4.83
N GLN A 40 -1.60 9.78 5.90
CA GLN A 40 -0.77 9.65 7.11
C GLN A 40 0.28 8.56 6.98
N SER A 41 -0.12 7.41 6.44
CA SER A 41 0.76 6.27 6.21
C SER A 41 0.19 5.43 5.08
N ILE A 42 1.07 4.73 4.37
CA ILE A 42 0.72 3.78 3.32
C ILE A 42 1.31 2.44 3.70
N ILE A 43 0.47 1.42 3.60
CA ILE A 43 0.88 0.04 3.79
C ILE A 43 0.88 -0.63 2.43
N CYS A 44 2.01 -1.23 2.08
CA CYS A 44 2.20 -1.88 0.78
C CYS A 44 2.46 -3.38 0.95
N ASP A 45 1.88 -4.18 0.07
CA ASP A 45 2.08 -5.64 0.01
C ASP A 45 3.24 -6.04 -0.95
N GLY A 46 3.91 -5.03 -1.55
CA GLY A 46 4.87 -5.20 -2.64
C GLY A 46 6.32 -5.44 -2.23
N LYS A 47 7.10 -6.03 -3.16
CA LYS A 47 8.57 -6.18 -3.05
C LYS A 47 9.25 -4.81 -2.96
N SER A 48 10.44 -4.81 -2.34
CA SER A 48 11.30 -3.67 -1.93
C SER A 48 11.44 -2.46 -2.87
N GLY A 49 11.11 -2.55 -4.16
CA GLY A 49 11.21 -1.44 -5.12
C GLY A 49 10.22 -0.29 -4.90
N LEU A 50 9.12 -0.53 -4.19
CA LEU A 50 8.13 0.50 -3.87
C LEU A 50 8.59 1.47 -2.76
N LEU A 51 9.51 1.02 -1.90
CA LEU A 51 10.03 1.83 -0.78
C LEU A 51 10.80 3.06 -1.25
N GLY A 52 11.53 2.95 -2.36
CA GLY A 52 12.38 4.03 -2.87
C GLY A 52 11.61 5.30 -3.25
N ALA A 53 10.37 5.15 -3.71
CA ALA A 53 9.53 6.27 -4.13
C ALA A 53 8.73 6.92 -2.98
N PHE A 54 8.63 6.25 -1.83
CA PHE A 54 7.74 6.64 -0.73
C PHE A 54 8.39 6.45 0.64
N LEU A 55 9.69 6.76 0.73
CA LEU A 55 10.53 6.53 1.91
C LEU A 55 9.96 7.09 3.23
N ASP A 56 9.12 8.13 3.14
CA ASP A 56 8.58 8.86 4.28
C ASP A 56 7.19 8.37 4.74
N ILE A 57 6.50 7.56 3.92
CA ILE A 57 5.08 7.22 4.15
C ILE A 57 4.82 5.70 4.09
N CYS A 58 5.68 4.94 3.43
CA CYS A 58 5.47 3.50 3.21
C CYS A 58 6.14 2.62 4.28
N ALA A 59 5.32 1.86 5.02
CA ALA A 59 5.78 0.79 5.90
C ALA A 59 5.45 -0.59 5.31
N ASN A 60 6.44 -1.47 5.17
CA ASN A 60 6.25 -2.82 4.62
C ASN A 60 5.53 -3.74 5.62
N PHE A 61 4.30 -4.14 5.32
CA PHE A 61 3.53 -5.10 6.14
C PHE A 61 3.86 -6.57 5.86
N THR A 62 4.68 -6.88 4.85
CA THR A 62 4.97 -8.26 4.48
C THR A 62 5.56 -9.04 5.65
N LYS A 63 6.39 -8.40 6.50
CA LYS A 63 6.92 -9.03 7.72
C LYS A 63 5.83 -9.30 8.75
N LEU A 64 4.87 -8.39 8.95
CA LEU A 64 3.78 -8.56 9.93
C LEU A 64 2.83 -9.70 9.54
N LYS A 65 2.44 -9.82 8.26
CA LYS A 65 1.64 -10.97 7.78
C LYS A 65 2.38 -12.29 7.97
N ILE A 66 3.69 -12.34 7.71
CA ILE A 66 4.51 -13.54 7.92
C ILE A 66 4.59 -13.88 9.40
N ILE A 67 4.88 -12.90 10.26
CA ILE A 67 4.96 -13.09 11.72
C ILE A 67 3.62 -13.52 12.28
N VAL A 68 2.52 -12.84 11.94
CA VAL A 68 1.18 -13.23 12.39
C VAL A 68 0.82 -14.61 11.90
N ARG A 69 1.11 -14.97 10.64
CA ARG A 69 0.87 -16.34 10.10
C ARG A 69 1.75 -17.38 10.79
N HIS A 70 2.98 -17.04 11.14
CA HIS A 70 3.91 -17.92 11.87
C HIS A 70 3.47 -18.12 13.32
N LEU A 71 2.97 -17.07 13.99
CA LEU A 71 2.47 -17.14 15.37
C LEU A 71 1.07 -17.77 15.46
N SER A 72 0.21 -17.57 14.46
CA SER A 72 -1.16 -18.14 14.41
C SER A 72 -1.20 -19.57 13.90
N ARG A 73 -0.18 -20.01 13.15
CA ARG A 73 0.17 -21.44 13.04
C ARG A 73 0.89 -21.82 14.33
N LYS A 74 0.16 -22.14 15.41
CA LYS A 74 0.75 -22.76 16.60
C LYS A 74 1.67 -23.92 16.17
N PRO A 75 2.83 -24.14 16.84
CA PRO A 75 3.65 -25.33 16.64
C PRO A 75 2.83 -26.62 16.84
#